data_AF-H3ZDF6-F1
#
_entry.id   AF-H3ZDF6-F1
#
_cell.length_a   1.000
_cell.length_b   1.000
_cell.length_c   1.000
_cell.angle_alpha   90.00
_cell.angle_beta   90.00
_cell.angle_gamma   90.00
#
_symmetry.space_group_name_H-M   'P 1'
#
loop_
_entity.id
_entity.type
_entity.pdbx_description
1 polymer ?
#
loop_
_entity_poly.entity_id
_entity_poly.type
_entity_poly.pdbx_seq_one_letter_code
_entity_poly.pdbx_strand_id
1 'polypeptide(L)'
;MKLKEQNFKRSQSGMAMVISLVLLLALTLMVTGSMRGSLFQEKMTANQFNQSRALMAAEAGAAEVWNWLVLQEESGQMNWADATWQSSLQTNFNTAIAVAASKGRFTVEQIDWSNPSKVSITVLGEAIDASPEPYAVASTKVNVEFLRPITAGGSPASAFMAGLLSEGNITVNGGPSINGNIHSNKNVTVNGNFSLGSTGNAFSISASGTAKGKNVNLGQGSKIESAVAKIQIPSATDFINANKNSANVVQLNDCTNLPADLQGKTYFCNNNVVIENVISNGTIMTLNTIDIRGGVNMGNNKLSVALIAAGNITNRGSNESAAVFWTDGAFEQNGSARLKGAVVAKEELDINGKYSYTQVSDFEDNLDGVVGAKSPQKLRIARWIEQR
;
A
#
# COMPACT_ATOMS: atom_id res chain seq x y z
N MET A 1 -35.01 86.77 52.95
CA MET A 1 -34.48 86.04 51.78
C MET A 1 -33.38 85.00 52.10
N LYS A 2 -32.80 84.96 53.32
CA LYS A 2 -31.73 84.01 53.70
C LYS A 2 -32.16 82.61 54.21
N LEU A 3 -33.46 82.36 54.37
CA LEU A 3 -33.97 81.07 54.91
C LEU A 3 -34.32 80.01 53.84
N LYS A 4 -34.30 80.35 52.54
CA LYS A 4 -34.50 79.38 51.45
C LYS A 4 -33.21 78.71 50.97
N GLU A 5 -32.03 79.27 51.29
CA GLU A 5 -30.73 78.73 50.86
C GLU A 5 -30.23 77.54 51.70
N GLN A 6 -30.62 77.43 52.98
CA GLN A 6 -30.15 76.34 53.84
C GLN A 6 -30.84 74.99 53.55
N ASN A 7 -32.09 74.99 53.08
CA ASN A 7 -32.78 73.75 52.72
C ASN A 7 -32.30 73.17 51.39
N PHE A 8 -31.74 74.00 50.48
CA PHE A 8 -31.16 73.52 49.23
C PHE A 8 -29.81 72.82 49.45
N LYS A 9 -29.00 73.26 50.42
CA LYS A 9 -27.75 72.56 50.80
C LYS A 9 -27.99 71.19 51.45
N ARG A 10 -29.10 70.99 52.17
CA ARG A 10 -29.42 69.68 52.78
C ARG A 10 -29.94 68.64 51.78
N SER A 11 -30.69 69.03 50.73
CA SER A 11 -31.14 68.07 49.70
C SER A 11 -30.06 67.69 48.68
N GLN A 12 -29.06 68.55 48.47
CA GLN A 12 -27.91 68.26 47.60
C GLN A 12 -26.96 67.20 48.19
N SER A 13 -26.81 67.15 49.52
CA SER A 13 -25.98 66.14 50.18
C SER A 13 -26.52 64.71 50.02
N GLY A 14 -27.85 64.55 49.93
CA GLY A 14 -28.48 63.24 49.71
C GLY A 14 -28.28 62.71 48.29
N MET A 15 -28.42 63.59 47.28
CA MET A 15 -28.19 63.21 45.88
C MET A 15 -26.73 62.87 45.59
N ALA A 16 -25.78 63.60 46.19
CA ALA A 16 -24.35 63.28 46.05
C ALA A 16 -24.03 61.88 46.59
N MET A 17 -24.65 61.47 47.71
CA MET A 17 -24.47 60.13 48.27
C MET A 17 -25.04 59.04 47.34
N VAL A 18 -26.25 59.22 46.81
CA VAL A 18 -26.86 58.24 45.90
C VAL A 18 -26.05 58.11 44.60
N ILE A 19 -25.61 59.23 44.02
CA ILE A 19 -24.78 59.22 42.81
C ILE A 19 -23.44 58.52 43.08
N SER A 20 -22.80 58.78 44.23
CA SER A 20 -21.55 58.10 44.59
C SER A 20 -21.73 56.59 44.76
N LEU A 21 -22.87 56.14 45.30
CA LEU A 21 -23.16 54.73 45.50
C LEU A 21 -23.46 54.01 44.19
N VAL A 22 -24.21 54.64 43.27
CA VAL A 22 -24.46 54.09 41.93
C VAL A 22 -23.17 54.02 41.11
N LEU A 23 -22.30 55.04 41.19
CA LEU A 23 -21.00 55.04 40.52
C LEU A 23 -20.07 53.94 41.09
N LEU A 24 -20.04 53.77 42.41
CA LEU A 24 -19.24 52.74 43.05
C LEU A 24 -19.75 51.33 42.70
N LEU A 25 -21.07 51.15 42.62
CA LEU A 25 -21.68 49.91 42.16
C LEU A 25 -21.31 49.62 40.69
N ALA A 26 -21.42 50.60 39.81
CA ALA A 26 -21.06 50.46 38.40
C ALA A 26 -19.58 50.09 38.23
N LEU A 27 -18.67 50.73 38.98
CA LEU A 27 -17.24 50.40 38.99
C LEU A 27 -17.01 48.96 39.49
N THR A 28 -17.69 48.54 40.54
CA THR A 28 -17.56 47.18 41.09
C THR A 28 -18.01 46.12 40.08
N LEU A 29 -19.12 46.37 39.36
CA LEU A 29 -19.62 45.48 38.31
C LEU A 29 -18.66 45.41 37.11
N MET A 30 -18.07 46.53 36.70
CA MET A 30 -17.05 46.55 35.65
C MET A 30 -15.83 45.73 36.06
N VAL A 31 -15.28 45.95 37.26
CA VAL A 31 -14.12 45.20 37.77
C VAL A 31 -14.42 43.69 37.86
N THR A 32 -15.59 43.32 38.41
CA THR A 32 -16.00 41.91 38.52
C THR A 32 -16.21 41.27 37.15
N GLY A 33 -16.78 42.01 36.19
CA GLY A 33 -16.95 41.57 34.81
C GLY A 33 -15.62 41.30 34.10
N SER A 34 -14.64 42.19 34.25
CA SER A 34 -13.29 42.01 33.70
C SER A 34 -12.57 40.79 34.28
N MET A 35 -12.69 40.55 35.60
CA MET A 35 -12.09 39.37 36.24
C MET A 35 -12.70 38.06 35.73
N ARG A 36 -14.01 38.00 35.53
CA ARG A 36 -14.68 36.81 34.97
C ARG A 36 -14.25 36.52 33.53
N GLY A 37 -14.06 37.57 32.71
CA GLY A 37 -13.56 37.42 31.34
C GLY A 37 -12.16 36.80 31.30
N SER A 38 -11.26 37.28 32.18
CA SER A 38 -9.89 36.75 32.29
C SER A 38 -9.87 35.28 32.70
N LEU A 39 -10.67 34.89 33.71
CA LEU A 39 -10.75 33.50 34.17
C LEU A 39 -11.28 32.56 33.08
N PHE A 40 -12.22 33.01 32.25
CA PHE A 40 -12.75 32.22 31.16
C PHE A 40 -11.71 32.03 30.03
N GLN A 41 -11.00 33.11 29.67
CA GLN A 41 -9.90 33.03 28.70
C GLN A 41 -8.77 32.12 29.19
N GLU A 42 -8.43 32.18 30.48
CA GLU A 42 -7.43 31.29 31.07
C GLU A 42 -7.88 29.82 31.00
N LYS A 43 -9.13 29.51 31.38
CA LYS A 43 -9.66 28.14 31.28
C LYS A 43 -9.72 27.61 29.85
N MET A 44 -10.13 28.45 28.89
CA MET A 44 -10.12 28.08 27.47
C MET A 44 -8.70 27.83 26.97
N THR A 45 -7.76 28.71 27.31
CA THR A 45 -6.36 28.57 26.92
C THR A 45 -5.73 27.32 27.54
N ALA A 46 -5.99 27.07 28.83
CA ALA A 46 -5.53 25.88 29.54
C ALA A 46 -6.11 24.60 28.94
N ASN A 47 -7.41 24.58 28.61
CA ASN A 47 -8.04 23.43 27.96
C ASN A 47 -7.46 23.18 26.56
N GLN A 48 -7.29 24.22 25.74
CA GLN A 48 -6.69 24.10 24.42
C GLN A 48 -5.24 23.60 24.50
N PHE A 49 -4.48 24.09 25.47
CA PHE A 49 -3.11 23.63 25.71
C PHE A 49 -3.05 22.17 26.18
N ASN A 50 -3.96 21.75 27.06
CA ASN A 50 -4.07 20.37 27.52
C ASN A 50 -4.49 19.43 26.37
N GLN A 51 -5.43 19.86 25.51
CA GLN A 51 -5.81 19.10 24.32
C GLN A 51 -4.64 18.96 23.34
N SER A 52 -3.89 20.02 23.08
CA SER A 52 -2.68 19.95 22.24
C SER A 52 -1.64 18.98 22.81
N ARG A 53 -1.46 18.95 24.14
CA ARG A 53 -0.58 17.97 24.81
C ARG A 53 -1.07 16.54 24.67
N ALA A 54 -2.37 16.31 24.81
CA ALA A 54 -2.98 14.99 24.62
C ALA A 54 -2.79 14.50 23.18
N LEU A 55 -2.98 15.37 22.19
CA LEU A 55 -2.73 15.05 20.78
C LEU A 55 -1.26 14.72 20.51
N MET A 56 -0.31 15.53 21.00
CA MET A 56 1.13 15.23 20.87
C MET A 56 1.49 13.89 21.52
N ALA A 57 0.86 13.53 22.64
CA ALA A 57 1.07 12.22 23.27
C ALA A 57 0.53 11.08 22.39
N ALA A 58 -0.66 11.24 21.79
CA ALA A 58 -1.23 10.25 20.87
C ALA A 58 -0.36 10.07 19.61
N GLU A 59 0.13 11.18 19.03
CA GLU A 59 1.05 11.18 17.89
C GLU A 59 2.36 10.47 18.21
N ALA A 60 2.95 10.75 19.37
CA ALA A 60 4.14 10.04 19.84
C ALA A 60 3.87 8.53 19.99
N GLY A 61 2.73 8.15 20.55
CA GLY A 61 2.38 6.74 20.71
C GLY A 61 2.23 6.00 19.38
N ALA A 62 1.60 6.61 18.40
CA ALA A 62 1.51 6.04 17.07
C ALA A 62 2.86 5.99 16.34
N ALA A 63 3.77 6.93 16.59
CA ALA A 63 5.14 6.88 16.10
C ALA A 63 5.94 5.73 16.74
N GLU A 64 5.77 5.46 18.03
CA GLU A 64 6.38 4.30 18.70
C GLU A 64 5.87 2.97 18.15
N VAL A 65 4.56 2.87 17.91
CA VAL A 65 3.96 1.69 17.26
C VAL A 65 4.53 1.49 15.86
N TRP A 66 4.67 2.57 15.09
CA TRP A 66 5.30 2.52 13.77
C TRP A 66 6.75 2.02 13.84
N ASN A 67 7.57 2.58 14.75
CA ASN A 67 8.95 2.16 14.92
C ASN A 67 9.04 0.68 15.30
N TRP A 68 8.16 0.21 16.19
CA TRP A 68 8.09 -1.21 16.54
C TRP A 68 7.78 -2.07 15.31
N LEU A 69 6.79 -1.68 14.49
CA LEU A 69 6.45 -2.41 13.28
C LEU A 69 7.62 -2.45 12.29
N VAL A 70 8.32 -1.33 12.08
CA VAL A 70 9.53 -1.29 11.22
C VAL A 70 10.61 -2.24 11.74
N LEU A 71 10.86 -2.27 13.05
CA LEU A 71 11.85 -3.19 13.65
C LEU A 71 11.44 -4.68 13.48
N GLN A 72 10.14 -4.99 13.57
CA GLN A 72 9.65 -6.33 13.29
C GLN A 72 9.83 -6.71 11.81
N GLU A 73 9.69 -5.75 10.88
CA GLU A 73 9.92 -5.94 9.45
C GLU A 73 11.40 -6.22 9.18
N GLU A 74 12.29 -5.37 9.70
CA GLU A 74 13.75 -5.46 9.51
C GLU A 74 14.34 -6.73 10.12
N SER A 75 13.77 -7.21 11.23
CA SER A 75 14.17 -8.47 11.88
C SER A 75 13.57 -9.72 11.23
N GLY A 76 12.66 -9.57 10.25
CA GLY A 76 11.96 -10.68 9.60
C GLY A 76 11.02 -11.46 10.53
N GLN A 77 10.70 -10.91 11.71
CA GLN A 77 9.81 -11.53 12.71
C GLN A 77 8.34 -11.14 12.49
N MET A 78 8.06 -10.22 11.56
CA MET A 78 6.71 -9.74 11.28
C MET A 78 5.80 -10.85 10.72
N ASN A 79 4.75 -11.19 11.45
CA ASN A 79 3.76 -12.18 11.02
C ASN A 79 2.32 -11.73 11.28
N TRP A 80 1.69 -11.11 10.28
CA TRP A 80 0.33 -10.59 10.36
C TRP A 80 -0.77 -11.64 10.59
N ALA A 81 -0.48 -12.93 10.37
CA ALA A 81 -1.45 -14.02 10.52
C ALA A 81 -1.32 -14.75 11.87
N ASP A 82 -0.21 -14.57 12.58
CA ASP A 82 0.02 -15.22 13.87
C ASP A 82 -0.62 -14.42 15.00
N ALA A 83 -1.61 -15.03 15.66
CA ALA A 83 -2.30 -14.45 16.81
C ALA A 83 -1.35 -14.16 17.98
N THR A 84 -0.27 -14.92 18.13
CA THR A 84 0.76 -14.71 19.17
C THR A 84 1.55 -13.43 18.88
N TRP A 85 1.98 -13.26 17.63
CA TRP A 85 2.65 -12.03 17.19
C TRP A 85 1.72 -10.82 17.33
N GLN A 86 0.46 -10.93 16.90
CA GLN A 86 -0.55 -9.86 17.07
C GLN A 86 -0.74 -9.49 18.55
N SER A 87 -0.80 -10.49 19.43
CA SER A 87 -0.93 -10.28 20.87
C SER A 87 0.31 -9.62 21.48
N SER A 88 1.50 -9.81 20.89
CA SER A 88 2.73 -9.16 21.36
C SER A 88 2.68 -7.63 21.16
N LEU A 89 2.12 -7.16 20.04
CA LEU A 89 1.90 -5.73 19.80
C LEU A 89 0.96 -5.15 20.85
N GLN A 90 -0.18 -5.80 21.09
CA GLN A 90 -1.12 -5.37 22.14
C GLN A 90 -0.44 -5.35 23.51
N THR A 91 0.35 -6.36 23.86
CA THR A 91 1.02 -6.45 25.17
C THR A 91 2.09 -5.38 25.36
N ASN A 92 2.81 -5.01 24.31
CA ASN A 92 3.84 -3.96 24.39
C ASN A 92 3.27 -2.56 24.60
N PHE A 93 2.01 -2.32 24.21
CA PHE A 93 1.41 -0.98 24.19
C PHE A 93 0.07 -0.85 24.94
N ASN A 94 -0.37 -1.89 25.66
CA ASN A 94 -1.60 -1.85 26.47
C ASN A 94 -1.45 -1.11 27.81
N THR A 95 -0.23 -0.75 28.21
CA THR A 95 0.03 0.05 29.40
C THR A 95 0.30 1.50 29.03
N ALA A 96 -0.03 2.41 29.93
CA ALA A 96 0.18 3.83 29.68
C ALA A 96 1.68 4.16 29.74
N ILE A 97 2.24 4.59 28.61
CA ILE A 97 3.66 4.92 28.45
C ILE A 97 3.84 6.44 28.53
N ALA A 98 4.74 6.89 29.41
CA ALA A 98 5.01 8.31 29.60
C ALA A 98 5.81 8.89 28.43
N VAL A 99 5.40 10.07 27.96
CA VAL A 99 6.10 10.86 26.94
C VAL A 99 6.84 11.99 27.65
N ALA A 100 8.14 11.80 27.83
CA ALA A 100 8.98 12.67 28.67
C ALA A 100 8.90 14.17 28.28
N ALA A 101 8.76 14.48 26.99
CA ALA A 101 8.74 15.85 26.49
C ALA A 101 7.39 16.57 26.64
N SER A 102 6.25 15.85 26.66
CA SER A 102 4.92 16.47 26.54
C SER A 102 4.16 16.59 27.86
N LYS A 103 4.69 16.05 28.97
CA LYS A 103 3.90 15.80 30.19
C LYS A 103 2.59 15.09 29.84
N GLY A 104 2.70 14.07 29.00
CA GLY A 104 1.60 13.24 28.57
C GLY A 104 1.96 11.77 28.69
N ARG A 105 0.96 10.93 28.49
CA ARG A 105 1.13 9.48 28.33
C ARG A 105 0.25 8.99 27.19
N PHE A 106 0.59 7.87 26.60
CA PHE A 106 -0.25 7.24 25.59
C PHE A 106 -0.50 5.77 25.92
N THR A 107 -1.60 5.24 25.40
CA THR A 107 -1.97 3.83 25.47
C THR A 107 -2.59 3.42 24.14
N VAL A 108 -2.26 2.22 23.64
CA VAL A 108 -2.98 1.63 22.50
C VAL A 108 -4.23 0.94 23.03
N GLU A 109 -5.40 1.52 22.77
CA GLU A 109 -6.68 0.98 23.26
C GLU A 109 -7.17 -0.19 22.42
N GLN A 110 -7.05 -0.08 21.10
CA GLN A 110 -7.64 -1.03 20.18
C GLN A 110 -6.75 -1.23 18.95
N ILE A 111 -6.63 -2.48 18.54
CA ILE A 111 -6.02 -2.87 17.27
C ILE A 111 -7.04 -3.73 16.51
N ASP A 112 -7.42 -3.27 15.32
CA ASP A 112 -8.32 -3.98 14.43
C ASP A 112 -7.54 -4.70 13.33
N TRP A 113 -7.58 -6.03 13.39
CA TRP A 113 -6.97 -6.95 12.43
C TRP A 113 -7.95 -7.51 11.41
N SER A 114 -9.22 -7.11 11.44
CA SER A 114 -10.30 -7.69 10.63
C SER A 114 -10.06 -7.57 9.12
N ASN A 115 -9.35 -6.54 8.69
CA ASN A 115 -9.05 -6.32 7.28
C ASN A 115 -7.73 -6.99 6.88
N PRO A 116 -7.69 -7.88 5.88
CA PRO A 116 -6.47 -8.59 5.48
C PRO A 116 -5.38 -7.70 4.86
N SER A 117 -5.72 -6.50 4.39
CA SER A 117 -4.79 -5.60 3.69
C SER A 117 -4.32 -4.41 4.55
N LYS A 118 -4.98 -4.15 5.67
CA LYS A 118 -4.64 -3.04 6.58
C LYS A 118 -4.77 -3.43 8.05
N VAL A 119 -4.15 -2.64 8.92
CA VAL A 119 -4.33 -2.72 10.37
C VAL A 119 -4.67 -1.34 10.86
N SER A 120 -5.77 -1.22 11.60
CA SER A 120 -6.17 0.05 12.21
C SER A 120 -5.84 0.02 13.69
N ILE A 121 -5.15 1.04 14.17
CA ILE A 121 -4.70 1.18 15.56
C ILE A 121 -5.30 2.46 16.12
N THR A 122 -5.94 2.35 17.29
CA THR A 122 -6.47 3.50 18.03
C THR A 122 -5.56 3.78 19.21
N VAL A 123 -4.92 4.95 19.18
CA VAL A 123 -4.01 5.43 20.22
C VAL A 123 -4.71 6.51 21.03
N LEU A 124 -4.81 6.31 22.34
CA LEU A 124 -5.27 7.30 23.30
C LEU A 124 -4.06 8.06 23.84
N GLY A 125 -4.01 9.37 23.62
CA GLY A 125 -3.08 10.27 24.28
C GLY A 125 -3.76 11.02 25.41
N GLU A 126 -3.09 11.14 26.55
CA GLU A 126 -3.58 11.85 27.73
C GLU A 126 -2.57 12.90 28.17
N ALA A 127 -3.01 14.12 28.40
CA ALA A 127 -2.21 15.13 29.10
C ALA A 127 -2.33 14.88 30.60
N ILE A 128 -1.19 14.82 31.30
CA ILE A 128 -1.16 14.56 32.75
C ILE A 128 -0.71 15.81 33.51
N ASP A 129 -1.32 16.02 34.68
CA ASP A 129 -0.81 16.99 35.64
C ASP A 129 0.35 16.37 36.44
N ALA A 130 1.32 17.19 36.84
CA ALA A 130 2.54 16.76 37.53
C ALA A 130 2.32 16.43 39.03
N SER A 131 1.09 16.05 39.39
CA SER A 131 0.68 15.64 40.74
C SER A 131 1.33 14.30 41.13
N PRO A 132 1.58 14.04 42.43
CA PRO A 132 2.03 12.73 42.92
C PRO A 132 1.07 11.58 42.53
N GLU A 133 -0.20 11.88 42.27
CA GLU A 133 -1.13 10.98 41.58
C GLU A 133 -1.51 11.61 40.23
N PRO A 134 -0.85 11.20 39.12
CA PRO A 134 -1.10 11.80 37.82
C PRO A 134 -2.49 11.40 37.29
N TYR A 135 -3.38 12.39 37.18
CA TYR A 135 -4.69 12.25 36.55
C TYR A 135 -4.67 12.91 35.16
N ALA A 136 -5.50 12.39 34.25
CA ALA A 136 -5.64 12.95 32.91
C ALA A 136 -6.44 14.27 32.98
N VAL A 137 -5.83 15.36 32.52
CA VAL A 137 -6.49 16.69 32.42
C VAL A 137 -7.17 16.89 31.06
N ALA A 138 -6.73 16.13 30.05
CA ALA A 138 -7.36 16.04 28.73
C ALA A 138 -6.97 14.73 28.07
N SER A 139 -7.80 14.24 27.15
CA SER A 139 -7.53 13.06 26.34
C SER A 139 -7.88 13.28 24.87
N THR A 140 -7.22 12.56 23.97
CA THR A 140 -7.44 12.62 22.52
C THR A 140 -7.16 11.25 21.92
N LYS A 141 -7.99 10.84 20.96
CA LYS A 141 -7.81 9.57 20.24
C LYS A 141 -7.34 9.84 18.82
N VAL A 142 -6.38 9.05 18.37
CA VAL A 142 -5.90 9.04 17.00
C VAL A 142 -6.08 7.64 16.44
N ASN A 143 -6.73 7.55 15.28
CA ASN A 143 -6.80 6.32 14.50
C ASN A 143 -5.77 6.36 13.37
N VAL A 144 -4.91 5.34 13.34
CA VAL A 144 -3.86 5.19 12.34
C VAL A 144 -4.09 3.90 11.58
N GLU A 145 -4.14 3.98 10.26
CA GLU A 145 -4.23 2.81 9.40
C GLU A 145 -2.86 2.53 8.78
N PHE A 146 -2.34 1.32 8.99
CA PHE A 146 -1.12 0.81 8.37
C PHE A 146 -1.48 -0.15 7.25
N LEU A 147 -0.82 -0.04 6.10
CA LEU A 147 -0.93 -1.06 5.05
C LEU A 147 0.02 -2.20 5.36
N ARG A 148 -0.50 -3.43 5.34
CA ARG A 148 0.32 -4.61 5.64
C ARG A 148 1.31 -4.83 4.49
N PRO A 149 2.63 -4.97 4.76
CA PRO A 149 3.52 -5.55 3.78
C PRO A 149 3.01 -6.94 3.45
N ILE A 150 2.95 -7.23 2.16
CA ILE A 150 2.58 -8.55 1.66
C ILE A 150 3.78 -9.45 2.00
N THR A 151 3.73 -10.10 3.16
CA THR A 151 4.81 -10.96 3.63
C THR A 151 5.01 -12.09 2.63
N ALA A 152 6.28 -12.31 2.25
CA ALA A 152 6.72 -13.32 1.31
C ALA A 152 6.49 -14.74 1.89
N GLY A 153 5.24 -15.17 1.91
CA GLY A 153 4.81 -16.55 2.06
C GLY A 153 3.94 -16.92 0.87
N GLY A 154 4.56 -17.09 -0.30
CA GLY A 154 3.87 -17.54 -1.51
C GLY A 154 2.91 -16.54 -2.16
N SER A 155 2.96 -15.25 -1.81
CA SER A 155 2.22 -14.24 -2.57
C SER A 155 2.77 -14.20 -4.00
N PRO A 156 1.92 -14.32 -5.03
CA PRO A 156 2.36 -14.26 -6.41
C PRO A 156 3.20 -13.02 -6.74
N ALA A 157 3.07 -11.96 -5.94
CA ALA A 157 3.76 -10.69 -6.10
C ALA A 157 5.27 -10.83 -6.28
N SER A 158 5.95 -11.64 -5.47
CA SER A 158 7.41 -11.78 -5.54
C SER A 158 7.86 -12.45 -6.84
N ALA A 159 7.06 -13.41 -7.33
CA ALA A 159 7.28 -14.06 -8.61
C ALA A 159 7.13 -13.06 -9.78
N PHE A 160 6.10 -12.22 -9.75
CA PHE A 160 5.86 -11.22 -10.80
C PHE A 160 6.84 -10.05 -10.78
N MET A 161 7.44 -9.74 -9.63
CA MET A 161 8.52 -8.75 -9.53
C MET A 161 9.85 -9.22 -10.12
N ALA A 162 10.03 -10.52 -10.34
CA ALA A 162 11.23 -11.05 -11.00
C ALA A 162 11.25 -10.76 -12.51
N GLY A 163 10.17 -10.19 -13.07
CA GLY A 163 10.06 -9.83 -14.47
C GLY A 163 9.71 -11.04 -15.34
N LEU A 164 10.72 -11.66 -15.95
CA LEU A 164 10.59 -12.95 -16.63
C LEU A 164 11.07 -14.05 -15.69
N LEU A 165 10.16 -14.91 -15.22
CA LEU A 165 10.44 -15.97 -14.26
C LEU A 165 9.99 -17.33 -14.79
N SER A 166 10.86 -18.34 -14.70
CA SER A 166 10.55 -19.72 -15.07
C SER A 166 11.05 -20.70 -14.02
N GLU A 167 10.26 -21.74 -13.70
CA GLU A 167 10.75 -22.89 -12.91
C GLU A 167 11.67 -23.77 -13.77
N GLY A 168 11.39 -23.85 -15.07
CA GLY A 168 12.17 -24.54 -16.09
C GLY A 168 13.35 -23.71 -16.60
N ASN A 169 13.75 -23.98 -17.85
CA ASN A 169 14.78 -23.19 -18.53
C ASN A 169 14.17 -21.93 -19.16
N ILE A 170 14.98 -20.88 -19.30
CA ILE A 170 14.66 -19.73 -20.13
C ILE A 170 15.59 -19.71 -21.34
N THR A 171 15.02 -19.81 -22.54
CA THR A 171 15.77 -19.68 -23.79
C THR A 171 15.32 -18.44 -24.52
N VAL A 172 16.26 -17.56 -24.85
CA VAL A 172 15.99 -16.36 -25.63
C VAL A 172 16.76 -16.43 -26.94
N ASN A 173 16.06 -16.64 -28.03
CA ASN A 173 16.59 -16.75 -29.38
C ASN A 173 16.35 -15.47 -30.18
N GLY A 174 17.41 -14.91 -30.77
CA GLY A 174 17.35 -13.75 -31.65
C GLY A 174 18.15 -12.56 -31.16
N GLY A 175 17.67 -11.35 -31.44
CA GLY A 175 18.31 -10.10 -31.04
C GLY A 175 17.45 -9.25 -30.10
N PRO A 176 17.15 -9.73 -28.88
CA PRO A 176 16.18 -9.09 -28.02
C PRO A 176 16.75 -7.83 -27.33
N SER A 177 15.87 -6.89 -27.00
CA SER A 177 16.18 -5.77 -26.11
C SER A 177 15.37 -5.90 -24.82
N ILE A 178 16.06 -6.14 -23.71
CA ILE A 178 15.45 -6.48 -22.42
C ILE A 178 15.74 -5.35 -21.43
N ASN A 179 14.68 -4.67 -20.97
CA ASN A 179 14.72 -3.69 -19.90
C ASN A 179 13.92 -4.23 -18.72
N GLY A 180 14.46 -5.26 -18.05
CA GLY A 180 13.79 -5.98 -16.98
C GLY A 180 14.62 -7.14 -16.45
N ASN A 181 14.21 -7.66 -15.31
CA ASN A 181 14.85 -8.82 -14.69
C ASN A 181 14.43 -10.12 -15.38
N ILE A 182 15.35 -11.10 -15.35
CA ILE A 182 15.13 -12.48 -15.79
C ILE A 182 15.63 -13.41 -14.69
N HIS A 183 14.82 -14.40 -14.30
CA HIS A 183 15.21 -15.43 -13.35
C HIS A 183 14.72 -16.81 -13.79
N SER A 184 15.58 -17.81 -13.63
CA SER A 184 15.26 -19.22 -13.93
C SER A 184 15.67 -20.13 -12.78
N ASN A 185 14.77 -21.00 -12.32
CA ASN A 185 15.11 -22.07 -11.36
C ASN A 185 15.86 -23.26 -12.00
N LYS A 186 16.16 -23.17 -13.32
CA LYS A 186 17.18 -23.99 -14.01
C LYS A 186 18.20 -23.11 -14.72
N ASN A 187 18.24 -23.09 -16.05
CA ASN A 187 19.24 -22.35 -16.82
C ASN A 187 18.63 -21.19 -17.61
N VAL A 188 19.40 -20.11 -17.79
CA VAL A 188 19.09 -19.05 -18.76
C VAL A 188 20.10 -19.11 -19.90
N THR A 189 19.62 -19.20 -21.14
CA THR A 189 20.45 -19.14 -22.34
C THR A 189 19.95 -18.04 -23.28
N VAL A 190 20.79 -17.04 -23.55
CA VAL A 190 20.51 -16.01 -24.55
C VAL A 190 21.35 -16.23 -25.80
N ASN A 191 20.68 -16.70 -26.85
CA ASN A 191 21.22 -17.01 -28.17
C ASN A 191 21.07 -15.82 -29.12
N GLY A 192 22.17 -15.08 -29.30
CA GLY A 192 22.26 -13.94 -30.23
C GLY A 192 22.65 -12.66 -29.51
N ASN A 193 22.74 -11.55 -30.24
CA ASN A 193 23.20 -10.27 -29.68
C ASN A 193 22.06 -9.65 -28.88
N PHE A 194 22.25 -9.35 -27.58
CA PHE A 194 21.23 -8.71 -26.79
C PHE A 194 21.75 -7.54 -25.96
N SER A 195 20.83 -6.64 -25.63
CA SER A 195 21.05 -5.52 -24.70
C SER A 195 20.22 -5.70 -23.43
N LEU A 196 20.84 -5.54 -22.26
CA LEU A 196 20.16 -5.54 -20.96
C LEU A 196 20.26 -4.14 -20.32
N GLY A 197 19.13 -3.50 -20.02
CA GLY A 197 19.13 -2.26 -19.23
C GLY A 197 19.65 -1.02 -19.95
N SER A 198 19.19 -0.81 -21.18
CA SER A 198 19.57 0.36 -22.00
C SER A 198 19.14 1.72 -21.40
N THR A 199 18.31 1.73 -20.36
CA THR A 199 17.66 2.91 -19.79
C THR A 199 18.31 3.43 -18.49
N GLY A 200 19.49 2.94 -18.11
CA GLY A 200 20.22 3.38 -16.91
C GLY A 200 19.79 2.72 -15.60
N ASN A 201 18.79 1.84 -15.64
CA ASN A 201 18.42 1.00 -14.51
C ASN A 201 19.27 -0.29 -14.50
N ALA A 202 19.65 -0.73 -13.30
CA ALA A 202 20.33 -2.01 -13.11
C ALA A 202 19.32 -3.16 -13.19
N PHE A 203 19.55 -4.10 -14.11
CA PHE A 203 18.75 -5.33 -14.24
C PHE A 203 19.64 -6.57 -14.16
N SER A 204 19.06 -7.70 -13.74
CA SER A 204 19.80 -8.95 -13.64
C SER A 204 19.21 -10.05 -14.51
N ILE A 205 20.08 -10.82 -15.17
CA ILE A 205 19.77 -12.16 -15.65
C ILE A 205 20.35 -13.15 -14.64
N SER A 206 19.49 -13.94 -14.02
CA SER A 206 19.89 -14.85 -12.96
C SER A 206 19.37 -16.26 -13.20
N ALA A 207 20.11 -17.26 -12.75
CA ALA A 207 19.72 -18.65 -12.83
C ALA A 207 20.21 -19.40 -11.60
N SER A 208 19.42 -20.36 -11.08
CA SER A 208 19.93 -21.27 -10.04
C SER A 208 20.85 -22.35 -10.61
N GLY A 209 20.72 -22.65 -11.89
CA GLY A 209 21.72 -23.37 -12.68
C GLY A 209 22.67 -22.38 -13.32
N THR A 210 22.73 -22.40 -14.66
CA THR A 210 23.66 -21.61 -15.45
C THR A 210 22.94 -20.47 -16.16
N ALA A 211 23.44 -19.24 -16.03
CA ALA A 211 23.03 -18.09 -16.83
C ALA A 211 24.13 -17.72 -17.81
N LYS A 212 23.82 -17.75 -19.12
CA LYS A 212 24.77 -17.45 -20.21
C LYS A 212 24.12 -16.58 -21.27
N GLY A 213 24.93 -15.68 -21.82
CA GLY A 213 24.54 -14.81 -22.91
C GLY A 213 25.67 -14.66 -23.94
N LYS A 214 25.33 -14.72 -25.22
CA LYS A 214 26.26 -14.44 -26.31
C LYS A 214 26.26 -12.93 -26.61
N ASN A 215 27.43 -12.32 -26.80
CA ASN A 215 27.57 -10.92 -27.24
C ASN A 215 26.70 -9.92 -26.44
N VAL A 216 26.85 -9.93 -25.12
CA VAL A 216 25.99 -9.17 -24.21
C VAL A 216 26.42 -7.72 -24.10
N ASN A 217 25.52 -6.79 -24.38
CA ASN A 217 25.66 -5.39 -24.02
C ASN A 217 24.93 -5.13 -22.69
N LEU A 218 25.68 -5.09 -21.59
CA LEU A 218 25.15 -4.77 -20.27
C LEU A 218 25.10 -3.25 -20.06
N GLY A 219 23.92 -2.74 -19.71
CA GLY A 219 23.75 -1.38 -19.20
C GLY A 219 24.37 -1.21 -17.81
N GLN A 220 24.41 0.03 -17.33
CA GLN A 220 25.04 0.36 -16.05
C GLN A 220 24.42 -0.42 -14.89
N GLY A 221 25.25 -1.14 -14.13
CA GLY A 221 24.84 -1.95 -12.97
C GLY A 221 24.12 -3.26 -13.33
N SER A 222 23.90 -3.54 -14.61
CA SER A 222 23.29 -4.80 -15.04
C SER A 222 24.27 -5.97 -14.94
N LYS A 223 23.78 -7.16 -14.59
CA LYS A 223 24.62 -8.34 -14.33
C LYS A 223 24.00 -9.65 -14.80
N ILE A 224 24.87 -10.65 -15.01
CA ILE A 224 24.48 -12.03 -15.27
C ILE A 224 25.05 -12.92 -14.16
N GLU A 225 24.19 -13.69 -13.50
CA GLU A 225 24.56 -14.48 -12.33
C GLU A 225 24.06 -15.92 -12.46
N SER A 226 24.93 -16.88 -12.13
CA SER A 226 24.59 -18.30 -12.04
C SER A 226 24.58 -18.74 -10.58
N ALA A 227 24.02 -19.92 -10.29
CA ALA A 227 23.92 -20.47 -8.94
C ALA A 227 23.21 -19.56 -7.90
N VAL A 228 22.23 -18.76 -8.36
CA VAL A 228 21.38 -17.94 -7.48
C VAL A 228 20.31 -18.79 -6.81
N ALA A 229 19.81 -18.42 -5.63
CA ALA A 229 18.72 -19.13 -4.98
C ALA A 229 17.46 -19.16 -5.87
N LYS A 230 16.73 -20.27 -5.81
CA LYS A 230 15.46 -20.42 -6.54
C LYS A 230 14.39 -19.47 -6.01
N ILE A 231 13.57 -18.94 -6.91
CA ILE A 231 12.38 -18.16 -6.57
C ILE A 231 11.16 -19.08 -6.57
N GLN A 232 10.37 -19.07 -5.50
CA GLN A 232 9.13 -19.86 -5.44
C GLN A 232 8.12 -19.35 -6.46
N ILE A 233 7.59 -20.24 -7.29
CA ILE A 233 6.58 -19.93 -8.30
C ILE A 233 5.21 -20.42 -7.82
N PRO A 234 4.22 -19.54 -7.70
CA PRO A 234 2.87 -19.92 -7.31
C PRO A 234 2.20 -20.73 -8.43
N SER A 235 1.31 -21.65 -8.03
CA SER A 235 0.55 -22.52 -8.93
C SER A 235 -0.63 -21.78 -9.57
N ALA A 236 -0.61 -21.62 -10.89
CA ALA A 236 -1.72 -21.02 -11.65
C ALA A 236 -2.98 -21.87 -11.52
N THR A 237 -2.84 -23.20 -11.54
CA THR A 237 -3.96 -24.16 -11.39
C THR A 237 -4.66 -23.99 -10.05
N ASP A 238 -3.90 -23.90 -8.96
CA ASP A 238 -4.47 -23.75 -7.62
C ASP A 238 -5.20 -22.41 -7.48
N PHE A 239 -4.60 -21.34 -8.01
CA PHE A 239 -5.23 -20.02 -8.05
C PHE A 239 -6.55 -20.04 -8.83
N ILE A 240 -6.56 -20.64 -10.03
CA ILE A 240 -7.76 -20.74 -10.86
C ILE A 240 -8.84 -21.55 -10.13
N ASN A 241 -8.49 -22.69 -9.53
CA ASN A 241 -9.45 -23.54 -8.82
C ASN A 241 -10.06 -22.84 -7.60
N ALA A 242 -9.27 -22.04 -6.87
CA ALA A 242 -9.74 -21.26 -5.73
C ALA A 242 -10.70 -20.13 -6.13
N ASN A 243 -10.52 -19.53 -7.32
CA ASN A 243 -11.21 -18.30 -7.70
C ASN A 243 -12.30 -18.47 -8.77
N LYS A 244 -12.28 -19.52 -9.59
CA LYS A 244 -13.20 -19.67 -10.75
C LYS A 244 -14.69 -19.63 -10.41
N ASN A 245 -15.06 -19.89 -9.16
CA ASN A 245 -16.44 -19.91 -8.67
C ASN A 245 -16.80 -18.67 -7.83
N SER A 246 -15.91 -17.68 -7.73
CA SER A 246 -16.19 -16.45 -6.97
C SER A 246 -17.26 -15.61 -7.67
N ALA A 247 -18.06 -14.86 -6.88
CA ALA A 247 -19.20 -14.08 -7.39
C ALA A 247 -18.85 -13.05 -8.48
N ASN A 248 -17.59 -12.62 -8.54
CA ASN A 248 -17.10 -11.64 -9.51
C ASN A 248 -16.49 -12.27 -10.78
N VAL A 249 -16.55 -13.60 -10.92
CA VAL A 249 -16.04 -14.32 -12.09
C VAL A 249 -17.17 -14.63 -13.07
N VAL A 250 -17.01 -14.16 -14.31
CA VAL A 250 -17.88 -14.49 -15.43
C VAL A 250 -17.42 -15.83 -16.02
N GLN A 251 -18.21 -16.88 -15.83
CA GLN A 251 -17.93 -18.19 -16.41
C GLN A 251 -18.42 -18.25 -17.86
N LEU A 252 -17.52 -18.62 -18.77
CA LEU A 252 -17.80 -18.79 -20.19
C LEU A 252 -17.38 -20.20 -20.62
N ASN A 253 -18.24 -20.84 -21.42
CA ASN A 253 -17.89 -22.12 -22.06
C ASN A 253 -16.79 -21.92 -23.10
N ASP A 254 -16.85 -20.82 -23.83
CA ASP A 254 -15.87 -20.43 -24.83
C ASP A 254 -15.63 -18.91 -24.77
N CYS A 255 -14.39 -18.50 -24.98
CA CYS A 255 -13.92 -17.13 -24.89
C CYS A 255 -13.58 -16.53 -26.27
N THR A 256 -14.21 -17.06 -27.33
CA THR A 256 -14.08 -16.54 -28.70
C THR A 256 -14.61 -15.12 -28.89
N ASN A 257 -15.59 -14.69 -28.08
CA ASN A 257 -16.25 -13.37 -28.20
C ASN A 257 -16.10 -12.53 -26.91
N LEU A 258 -14.86 -12.32 -26.47
CA LEU A 258 -14.59 -11.40 -25.36
C LEU A 258 -14.80 -9.94 -25.78
N PRO A 259 -15.37 -9.09 -24.90
CA PRO A 259 -15.45 -7.66 -25.16
C PRO A 259 -14.04 -7.04 -25.15
N ALA A 260 -13.85 -5.97 -25.92
CA ALA A 260 -12.56 -5.27 -25.99
C ALA A 260 -12.13 -4.64 -24.65
N ASP A 261 -13.11 -4.26 -23.82
CA ASP A 261 -12.92 -3.83 -22.43
C ASP A 261 -13.61 -4.85 -21.52
N LEU A 262 -12.84 -5.48 -20.65
CA LEU A 262 -13.28 -6.50 -19.71
C LEU A 262 -13.87 -5.89 -18.41
N GLN A 263 -13.90 -4.56 -18.29
CA GLN A 263 -14.56 -3.80 -17.21
C GLN A 263 -14.08 -4.14 -15.80
N GLY A 264 -12.80 -4.47 -15.64
CA GLY A 264 -12.20 -4.92 -14.39
C GLY A 264 -12.68 -6.29 -13.92
N LYS A 265 -13.41 -7.04 -14.75
CA LYS A 265 -13.94 -8.36 -14.40
C LYS A 265 -12.92 -9.45 -14.68
N THR A 266 -13.16 -10.59 -14.03
CA THR A 266 -12.45 -11.82 -14.27
C THR A 266 -13.33 -12.77 -15.08
N TYR A 267 -12.78 -13.30 -16.17
CA TYR A 267 -13.42 -14.25 -17.06
C TYR A 267 -12.76 -15.62 -16.87
N PHE A 268 -13.56 -16.65 -16.61
CA PHE A 268 -13.08 -18.03 -16.57
C PHE A 268 -13.60 -18.80 -17.79
N CYS A 269 -12.68 -19.34 -18.58
CA CYS A 269 -12.95 -20.07 -19.82
C CYS A 269 -12.76 -21.57 -19.60
N ASN A 270 -13.78 -22.37 -19.89
CA ASN A 270 -13.71 -23.83 -19.71
C ASN A 270 -12.82 -24.55 -20.74
N ASN A 271 -12.59 -23.92 -21.89
CA ASN A 271 -11.84 -24.47 -23.01
C ASN A 271 -10.51 -23.71 -23.24
N ASN A 272 -9.78 -24.11 -24.28
CA ASN A 272 -8.67 -23.32 -24.80
C ASN A 272 -9.16 -21.91 -25.18
N VAL A 273 -8.35 -20.91 -24.87
CA VAL A 273 -8.65 -19.51 -25.18
C VAL A 273 -7.82 -19.11 -26.39
N VAL A 274 -8.49 -18.56 -27.41
CA VAL A 274 -7.82 -17.95 -28.55
C VAL A 274 -8.12 -16.46 -28.53
N ILE A 275 -7.07 -15.64 -28.43
CA ILE A 275 -7.19 -14.18 -28.39
C ILE A 275 -6.73 -13.63 -29.73
N GLU A 276 -7.68 -13.14 -30.52
CA GLU A 276 -7.46 -12.54 -31.86
C GLU A 276 -7.80 -11.05 -31.91
N ASN A 277 -8.43 -10.51 -30.86
CA ASN A 277 -8.86 -9.12 -30.76
C ASN A 277 -8.17 -8.38 -29.60
N VAL A 278 -8.15 -7.05 -29.68
CA VAL A 278 -7.69 -6.17 -28.60
C VAL A 278 -8.52 -6.41 -27.34
N ILE A 279 -7.84 -6.59 -26.21
CA ILE A 279 -8.45 -6.70 -24.89
C ILE A 279 -7.79 -5.75 -23.91
N SER A 280 -8.56 -5.26 -22.94
CA SER A 280 -8.09 -4.32 -21.92
C SER A 280 -8.86 -4.50 -20.62
N ASN A 281 -8.24 -4.05 -19.51
CA ASN A 281 -8.90 -3.88 -18.22
C ASN A 281 -9.64 -5.13 -17.69
N GLY A 282 -8.93 -6.24 -17.53
CA GLY A 282 -9.50 -7.41 -16.85
C GLY A 282 -8.61 -8.64 -16.87
N THR A 283 -9.16 -9.72 -16.32
CA THR A 283 -8.42 -10.98 -16.13
C THR A 283 -9.09 -12.09 -16.92
N ILE A 284 -8.30 -12.91 -17.62
CA ILE A 284 -8.75 -14.13 -18.30
C ILE A 284 -8.04 -15.32 -17.65
N MET A 285 -8.82 -16.32 -17.26
CA MET A 285 -8.37 -17.54 -16.63
C MET A 285 -8.85 -18.76 -17.41
N THR A 286 -8.00 -19.78 -17.58
CA THR A 286 -8.39 -21.09 -18.13
C THR A 286 -7.59 -22.22 -17.51
N LEU A 287 -8.22 -23.37 -17.31
CA LEU A 287 -7.50 -24.60 -16.94
C LEU A 287 -6.79 -25.27 -18.14
N ASN A 288 -6.87 -24.66 -19.32
CA ASN A 288 -6.26 -25.17 -20.54
C ASN A 288 -5.19 -24.19 -21.05
N THR A 289 -5.05 -24.07 -22.37
CA THR A 289 -4.05 -23.21 -23.01
C THR A 289 -4.62 -21.86 -23.44
N ILE A 290 -3.76 -20.86 -23.57
CA ILE A 290 -4.07 -19.55 -24.18
C ILE A 290 -3.18 -19.37 -25.41
N ASP A 291 -3.77 -19.15 -26.58
CA ASP A 291 -3.07 -18.85 -27.83
C ASP A 291 -3.43 -17.43 -28.29
N ILE A 292 -2.42 -16.56 -28.37
CA ILE A 292 -2.56 -15.16 -28.77
C ILE A 292 -2.10 -15.05 -30.22
N ARG A 293 -3.01 -14.69 -31.11
CA ARG A 293 -2.78 -14.68 -32.55
C ARG A 293 -2.99 -13.30 -33.13
N GLY A 294 -2.27 -13.00 -34.22
CA GLY A 294 -2.43 -11.75 -34.97
C GLY A 294 -1.90 -10.52 -34.24
N GLY A 295 -2.46 -9.36 -34.60
CA GLY A 295 -2.05 -7.99 -34.23
C GLY A 295 -2.56 -7.47 -32.88
N VAL A 296 -2.81 -8.34 -31.90
CA VAL A 296 -3.51 -8.01 -30.64
C VAL A 296 -2.70 -7.05 -29.77
N ASN A 297 -3.18 -5.80 -29.66
CA ASN A 297 -2.69 -4.87 -28.64
C ASN A 297 -3.39 -5.18 -27.31
N MET A 298 -2.62 -5.30 -26.23
CA MET A 298 -3.17 -5.48 -24.87
C MET A 298 -2.68 -4.35 -23.99
N GLY A 299 -3.60 -3.61 -23.37
CA GLY A 299 -3.28 -2.53 -22.44
C GLY A 299 -2.76 -1.24 -23.11
N ASN A 300 -3.38 -0.11 -22.79
CA ASN A 300 -2.98 1.21 -23.31
C ASN A 300 -1.76 1.76 -22.56
N ASN A 301 -0.58 1.14 -22.73
CA ASN A 301 0.66 1.42 -21.96
C ASN A 301 0.59 1.16 -20.45
N LYS A 302 -0.58 0.76 -19.95
CA LYS A 302 -0.83 0.39 -18.56
C LYS A 302 -1.08 -1.10 -18.48
N LEU A 303 -0.50 -1.71 -17.45
CA LEU A 303 -0.64 -3.12 -17.16
C LEU A 303 -2.04 -3.36 -16.56
N SER A 304 -2.99 -3.64 -17.44
CA SER A 304 -4.42 -3.72 -17.10
C SER A 304 -5.04 -5.08 -17.44
N VAL A 305 -4.26 -5.98 -18.03
CA VAL A 305 -4.69 -7.30 -18.47
C VAL A 305 -3.85 -8.36 -17.75
N ALA A 306 -4.50 -9.40 -17.23
CA ALA A 306 -3.84 -10.62 -16.77
C ALA A 306 -4.38 -11.85 -17.50
N LEU A 307 -3.46 -12.70 -17.95
CA LEU A 307 -3.73 -13.97 -18.60
C LEU A 307 -3.17 -15.09 -17.74
N ILE A 308 -4.06 -15.95 -17.24
CA ILE A 308 -3.72 -17.04 -16.32
C ILE A 308 -4.14 -18.37 -16.94
N ALA A 309 -3.20 -19.30 -17.09
CA ALA A 309 -3.45 -20.59 -17.71
C ALA A 309 -2.85 -21.73 -16.88
N ALA A 310 -3.58 -22.82 -16.68
CA ALA A 310 -2.97 -24.03 -16.13
C ALA A 310 -2.11 -24.76 -17.19
N GLY A 311 -2.47 -24.65 -18.47
CA GLY A 311 -1.64 -25.09 -19.60
C GLY A 311 -0.80 -23.96 -20.17
N ASN A 312 -0.21 -24.21 -21.34
CA ASN A 312 0.71 -23.28 -22.00
C ASN A 312 0.06 -21.95 -22.41
N ILE A 313 0.89 -20.90 -22.45
CA ILE A 313 0.55 -19.62 -23.09
C ILE A 313 1.48 -19.44 -24.29
N THR A 314 0.92 -19.32 -25.48
CA THR A 314 1.67 -19.07 -26.71
C THR A 314 1.27 -17.72 -27.29
N ASN A 315 2.25 -16.85 -27.55
CA ASN A 315 2.04 -15.58 -28.25
C ASN A 315 2.70 -15.64 -29.62
N ARG A 316 1.89 -15.66 -30.68
CA ARG A 316 2.33 -15.80 -32.08
C ARG A 316 2.24 -14.48 -32.87
N GLY A 317 1.99 -13.36 -32.19
CA GLY A 317 1.71 -12.08 -32.81
C GLY A 317 2.90 -11.12 -32.92
N SER A 318 2.74 -10.07 -33.73
CA SER A 318 3.69 -8.96 -33.85
C SER A 318 3.24 -7.74 -33.04
N ASN A 319 3.09 -7.92 -31.73
CA ASN A 319 2.21 -7.08 -30.92
C ASN A 319 2.94 -6.22 -29.90
N GLU A 320 2.30 -5.14 -29.48
CA GLU A 320 2.61 -4.48 -28.22
C GLU A 320 1.62 -4.95 -27.16
N SER A 321 2.13 -5.61 -26.13
CA SER A 321 1.32 -6.32 -25.13
C SER A 321 1.76 -5.91 -23.73
N ALA A 322 0.97 -5.09 -23.06
CA ALA A 322 1.10 -4.73 -21.65
C ALA A 322 0.19 -5.61 -20.77
N ALA A 323 0.71 -6.75 -20.32
CA ALA A 323 -0.05 -7.72 -19.55
C ALA A 323 0.81 -8.53 -18.57
N VAL A 324 0.13 -9.17 -17.63
CA VAL A 324 0.71 -10.22 -16.78
C VAL A 324 0.38 -11.57 -17.38
N PHE A 325 1.38 -12.41 -17.54
CA PHE A 325 1.23 -13.79 -18.03
C PHE A 325 1.61 -14.75 -16.91
N TRP A 326 0.70 -15.64 -16.54
CA TRP A 326 0.94 -16.63 -15.50
C TRP A 326 0.50 -18.00 -16.00
N THR A 327 1.45 -18.93 -16.09
CA THR A 327 1.18 -20.27 -16.57
C THR A 327 1.85 -21.35 -15.72
N ASP A 328 1.13 -22.45 -15.48
CA ASP A 328 1.73 -23.67 -14.95
C ASP A 328 2.42 -24.52 -16.04
N GLY A 329 2.18 -24.22 -17.32
CA GLY A 329 2.85 -24.81 -18.46
C GLY A 329 4.01 -23.96 -18.95
N ALA A 330 4.31 -24.10 -20.25
CA ALA A 330 5.32 -23.33 -20.94
C ALA A 330 4.78 -21.98 -21.43
N PHE A 331 5.65 -20.96 -21.45
CA PHE A 331 5.39 -19.69 -22.13
C PHE A 331 6.24 -19.58 -23.39
N GLU A 332 5.58 -19.46 -24.53
CA GLU A 332 6.24 -19.35 -25.83
C GLU A 332 5.92 -18.02 -26.50
N GLN A 333 6.92 -17.18 -26.72
CA GLN A 333 6.82 -15.99 -27.56
C GLN A 333 7.44 -16.28 -28.93
N ASN A 334 6.64 -16.15 -29.98
CA ASN A 334 7.08 -16.32 -31.36
C ASN A 334 6.83 -15.03 -32.16
N GLY A 335 7.86 -14.55 -32.87
CA GLY A 335 7.74 -13.40 -33.78
C GLY A 335 8.37 -12.10 -33.24
N SER A 336 7.89 -10.95 -33.73
CA SER A 336 8.42 -9.64 -33.35
C SER A 336 7.43 -8.87 -32.47
N ALA A 337 7.57 -8.97 -31.15
CA ALA A 337 6.67 -8.33 -30.20
C ALA A 337 7.39 -7.42 -29.20
N ARG A 338 6.63 -6.48 -28.63
CA ARG A 338 6.99 -5.64 -27.49
C ARG A 338 6.13 -6.08 -26.30
N LEU A 339 6.73 -6.75 -25.34
CA LEU A 339 6.04 -7.13 -24.11
C LEU A 339 6.36 -6.12 -23.01
N LYS A 340 5.33 -5.66 -22.32
CA LYS A 340 5.43 -4.88 -21.09
C LYS A 340 4.75 -5.66 -19.98
N GLY A 341 5.41 -5.80 -18.83
CA GLY A 341 4.81 -6.46 -17.66
C GLY A 341 5.64 -7.58 -17.08
N ALA A 342 5.00 -8.70 -16.74
CA ALA A 342 5.63 -9.83 -16.07
C ALA A 342 5.16 -11.16 -16.67
N VAL A 343 6.07 -12.13 -16.73
CA VAL A 343 5.80 -13.50 -17.18
C VAL A 343 6.28 -14.45 -16.11
N VAL A 344 5.39 -15.32 -15.63
CA VAL A 344 5.70 -16.37 -14.66
C VAL A 344 5.25 -17.71 -15.25
N ALA A 345 6.20 -18.62 -15.47
CA ALA A 345 5.97 -19.95 -16.02
C ALA A 345 6.51 -21.05 -15.11
N LYS A 346 5.76 -22.13 -14.91
CA LYS A 346 6.22 -23.28 -14.12
C LYS A 346 6.92 -24.36 -14.97
N GLU A 347 6.90 -24.23 -16.28
CA GLU A 347 7.77 -25.01 -17.17
C GLU A 347 8.81 -24.10 -17.84
N GLU A 348 9.02 -24.24 -19.15
CA GLU A 348 10.02 -23.50 -19.92
C GLU A 348 9.46 -22.17 -20.44
N LEU A 349 10.36 -21.21 -20.62
CA LEU A 349 10.07 -19.90 -21.20
C LEU A 349 10.95 -19.72 -22.44
N ASP A 350 10.33 -19.82 -23.62
CA ASP A 350 11.01 -19.68 -24.90
C ASP A 350 10.60 -18.38 -25.58
N ILE A 351 11.58 -17.53 -25.85
CA ILE A 351 11.39 -16.28 -26.59
C ILE A 351 12.12 -16.37 -27.91
N ASN A 352 11.37 -16.40 -29.01
CA ASN A 352 11.87 -16.54 -30.37
C ASN A 352 11.56 -15.31 -31.21
N GLY A 353 12.61 -14.65 -31.72
CA GLY A 353 12.51 -13.58 -32.72
C GLY A 353 13.06 -12.24 -32.27
N LYS A 354 12.62 -11.16 -32.93
CA LYS A 354 13.06 -9.79 -32.61
C LYS A 354 12.12 -9.20 -31.56
N TYR A 355 12.49 -9.38 -30.30
CA TYR A 355 11.62 -9.11 -29.16
C TYR A 355 12.13 -7.95 -28.30
N SER A 356 11.21 -7.16 -27.74
CA SER A 356 11.56 -6.16 -26.72
C SER A 356 10.73 -6.40 -25.46
N TYR A 357 11.40 -6.52 -24.32
CA TYR A 357 10.77 -6.63 -23.01
C TYR A 357 11.01 -5.37 -22.20
N THR A 358 9.97 -4.87 -21.56
CA THR A 358 10.08 -3.85 -20.52
C THR A 358 9.34 -4.33 -19.28
N GLN A 359 10.06 -4.53 -18.19
CA GLN A 359 9.43 -4.83 -16.92
C GLN A 359 8.66 -3.59 -16.44
N VAL A 360 7.41 -3.81 -16.02
CA VAL A 360 6.57 -2.80 -15.39
C VAL A 360 6.31 -3.26 -13.96
N SER A 361 6.64 -2.41 -12.99
CA SER A 361 6.43 -2.69 -11.56
C SER A 361 5.15 -2.07 -11.00
N ASP A 362 4.47 -1.25 -11.81
CA ASP A 362 3.22 -0.59 -11.45
C ASP A 362 2.05 -1.34 -12.09
N PHE A 363 1.35 -2.11 -11.26
CA PHE A 363 0.17 -2.90 -11.64
C PHE A 363 -1.07 -2.03 -11.33
N GLU A 364 -2.04 -1.95 -12.24
CA GLU A 364 -3.30 -1.25 -11.98
C GLU A 364 -4.13 -2.00 -10.91
N ASP A 365 -4.98 -1.28 -10.17
CA ASP A 365 -5.76 -1.80 -9.04
C ASP A 365 -6.61 -3.04 -9.38
N ASN A 366 -7.00 -3.21 -10.66
CA ASN A 366 -7.78 -4.37 -11.10
C ASN A 366 -6.99 -5.69 -11.11
N LEU A 367 -5.66 -5.63 -10.98
CA LEU A 367 -4.76 -6.77 -10.90
C LEU A 367 -4.38 -7.13 -9.46
N ASP A 368 -4.83 -6.36 -8.46
CA ASP A 368 -4.52 -6.54 -7.05
C ASP A 368 -4.86 -7.95 -6.54
N GLY A 369 -5.98 -8.52 -6.98
CA GLY A 369 -6.42 -9.86 -6.58
C GLY A 369 -5.70 -11.02 -7.30
N VAL A 370 -5.07 -10.75 -8.44
CA VAL A 370 -4.47 -11.78 -9.31
C VAL A 370 -2.98 -11.91 -9.06
N VAL A 371 -2.32 -10.77 -9.01
CA VAL A 371 -0.86 -10.69 -8.99
C VAL A 371 -0.39 -10.54 -7.54
N GLY A 372 -1.28 -10.13 -6.63
CA GLY A 372 -0.91 -9.67 -5.28
C GLY A 372 0.09 -8.51 -5.31
N ALA A 373 0.43 -7.99 -6.50
CA ALA A 373 1.58 -7.14 -6.75
C ALA A 373 1.19 -5.68 -6.61
N LYS A 374 0.77 -5.31 -5.40
CA LYS A 374 1.23 -3.99 -4.96
C LYS A 374 2.74 -4.14 -4.83
N SER A 375 3.49 -3.33 -5.59
CA SER A 375 4.92 -3.05 -5.32
C SER A 375 5.15 -3.21 -3.82
N PRO A 376 6.08 -4.08 -3.36
CA PRO A 376 6.16 -4.62 -2.01
C PRO A 376 5.88 -3.45 -1.12
N GLN A 377 4.68 -3.46 -0.56
CA GLN A 377 4.20 -2.30 0.17
C GLN A 377 5.10 -2.31 1.38
N LYS A 378 6.23 -1.59 1.30
CA LYS A 378 6.97 -1.19 2.49
C LYS A 378 5.89 -0.69 3.43
N LEU A 379 5.94 -1.16 4.67
CA LEU A 379 5.06 -0.68 5.71
C LEU A 379 4.89 0.83 5.50
N ARG A 380 3.63 1.28 5.40
CA ARG A 380 3.31 2.69 5.14
C ARG A 380 2.06 3.06 5.90
N ILE A 381 2.03 4.31 6.37
CA ILE A 381 0.84 4.90 6.97
C ILE A 381 -0.12 5.23 5.84
N ALA A 382 -1.28 4.58 5.82
CA ALA A 382 -2.34 4.78 4.84
C ALA A 382 -3.18 6.00 5.19
N ARG A 383 -3.48 6.17 6.48
CA ARG A 383 -4.40 7.20 6.96
C ARG A 383 -4.11 7.58 8.40
N TRP A 384 -4.32 8.86 8.70
CA TRP A 384 -4.21 9.46 10.02
C TRP A 384 -5.48 10.27 10.31
N ILE A 385 -6.24 9.91 11.36
CA ILE A 385 -7.50 10.57 11.71
C ILE A 385 -7.53 10.90 13.19
N GLU A 386 -7.70 12.17 13.53
CA GLU A 386 -8.07 12.62 14.87
C GLU A 386 -9.55 12.27 15.13
N GLN A 387 -9.82 11.49 16.17
CA GLN A 387 -11.18 11.21 16.64
C GLN A 387 -11.49 12.16 17.79
N ARG A 388 -12.39 13.11 17.55
CA ARG A 388 -12.88 14.08 18.54
C ARG A 388 -14.13 13.59 19.26
#